data_AF-A0A924QGQ3-F1
#
_entry.id   AF-A0A924QGQ3-F1
#
_cell.length_a   1.000
_cell.length_b   1.000
_cell.length_c   1.000
_cell.angle_alpha   90.00
_cell.angle_beta   90.00
_cell.angle_gamma   90.00
#
_symmetry.space_group_name_H-M   'P 1'
#
loop_
_entity.id
_entity.type
_entity.pdbx_description
1 polymer ?
#
loop_
_entity_poly.entity_id
_entity_poly.type
_entity_poly.pdbx_seq_one_letter_code
_entity_poly.pdbx_strand_id
1 'polypeptide(L)' 'DAARRVNALLLTCGAYDAAGDFAYRIGLPVKTGVGGGIVAIVPGVGTVVVWGPELDAKGNSVLGAFALERLVQLTGWSHD' A
#
# COMPACT_ATOMS: atom_id res chain seq x y z
N ASP A 1 -6.90 -2.37 -20.01
CA ASP A 1 -5.79 -1.39 -20.08
C ASP A 1 -5.79 -0.32 -19.00
N ALA A 2 -6.90 0.39 -18.76
CA ALA A 2 -6.94 1.44 -17.73
C ALA A 2 -6.56 0.95 -16.31
N ALA A 3 -7.15 -0.17 -15.85
CA ALA A 3 -6.83 -0.74 -14.53
C ALA A 3 -5.35 -1.13 -14.38
N ARG A 4 -4.75 -1.72 -15.43
CA ARG A 4 -3.33 -2.08 -15.44
C ARG A 4 -2.43 -0.84 -15.31
N ARG A 5 -2.79 0.27 -16.00
CA ARG A 5 -2.08 1.54 -15.87
C ARG A 5 -2.21 2.14 -14.47
N VAL A 6 -3.42 2.13 -13.90
CA VAL A 6 -3.65 2.61 -12.53
C VAL A 6 -2.85 1.80 -11.52
N ASN A 7 -2.86 0.47 -11.62
CA ASN A 7 -2.07 -0.39 -10.73
C ASN A 7 -0.57 -0.12 -10.84
N ALA A 8 -0.05 0.07 -12.05
CA ALA A 8 1.35 0.42 -12.25
C ALA A 8 1.70 1.77 -11.58
N LEU A 9 0.85 2.80 -11.74
CA LEU A 9 1.05 4.11 -11.10
C LEU A 9 0.98 4.04 -9.58
N LEU A 10 0.03 3.28 -9.03
CA LEU A 10 -0.11 3.10 -7.59
C LEU A 10 1.09 2.35 -7.00
N LEU A 11 1.63 1.37 -7.72
CA LEU A 11 2.82 0.65 -7.28
C LEU A 11 4.07 1.56 -7.24
N THR A 12 4.24 2.44 -8.23
CA THR A 12 5.48 3.25 -8.35
C THR A 12 5.39 4.64 -7.73
N CYS A 13 4.19 5.19 -7.52
CA CYS A 13 3.98 6.59 -7.12
C CYS A 13 2.94 6.75 -6.00
N GLY A 14 2.36 5.66 -5.51
CA GLY A 14 1.20 5.70 -4.62
C GLY A 14 1.45 6.20 -3.20
N ALA A 15 2.70 6.12 -2.74
CA ALA A 15 3.09 6.40 -1.35
C ALA A 15 4.11 7.54 -1.21
N TYR A 16 3.99 8.60 -2.02
CA TYR A 16 4.93 9.73 -2.02
C TYR A 16 6.38 9.25 -2.19
N ASP A 17 7.32 9.81 -1.42
CA ASP A 17 8.74 9.42 -1.37
C ASP A 17 8.98 8.04 -0.72
N ALA A 18 7.92 7.35 -0.28
CA ALA A 18 7.97 5.98 0.23
C ALA A 18 7.54 4.93 -0.81
N ALA A 19 7.21 5.32 -2.05
CA ALA A 19 6.67 4.38 -3.03
C ALA A 19 7.61 3.18 -3.30
N GLY A 20 8.93 3.39 -3.35
CA GLY A 20 9.90 2.30 -3.46
C GLY A 20 9.91 1.36 -2.24
N ASP A 21 9.84 1.92 -1.03
CA ASP A 21 9.81 1.14 0.22
C ASP A 21 8.52 0.29 0.30
N PHE A 22 7.37 0.86 -0.09
CA PHE A 22 6.10 0.15 -0.15
C PHE A 22 6.10 -0.94 -1.23
N ALA A 23 6.63 -0.66 -2.42
CA ALA A 23 6.75 -1.67 -3.47
C ALA A 23 7.63 -2.85 -3.03
N TYR A 24 8.71 -2.59 -2.28
CA TYR A 24 9.60 -3.64 -1.78
C TYR A 24 8.99 -4.46 -0.63
N ARG A 25 8.42 -3.78 0.38
CA ARG A 25 7.94 -4.43 1.61
C ARG A 25 6.53 -5.02 1.49
N ILE A 26 5.65 -4.33 0.79
CA ILE A 26 4.23 -4.68 0.66
C ILE A 26 3.94 -5.31 -0.71
N GLY A 27 4.65 -4.92 -1.78
CA GLY A 27 4.51 -5.55 -3.10
C GLY A 27 3.12 -5.45 -3.75
N LEU A 28 2.27 -4.55 -3.27
CA LEU A 28 0.93 -4.29 -3.82
C LEU A 28 0.81 -2.85 -4.33
N PRO A 29 -0.03 -2.59 -5.34
CA PRO A 29 -0.42 -1.23 -5.70
C PRO A 29 -1.14 -0.55 -4.54
N VAL A 30 -0.59 0.56 -4.05
CA VAL A 30 -1.12 1.28 -2.88
C VAL A 30 -1.43 2.75 -3.18
N LYS A 31 -2.33 3.37 -2.41
CA LYS A 31 -2.39 4.82 -2.26
C LYS A 31 -2.43 5.18 -0.77
N THR A 32 -1.57 6.10 -0.36
CA THR A 32 -1.58 6.65 1.00
C THR A 32 -2.18 8.06 1.04
N GLY A 33 -2.54 8.55 2.22
CA GLY A 33 -2.96 9.94 2.39
C GLY A 33 -2.76 10.44 3.81
N VAL A 34 -2.54 11.75 3.95
CA VAL A 34 -2.29 12.43 5.24
C VAL A 34 -3.43 12.32 6.25
N GLY A 35 -4.61 11.85 5.83
CA GLY A 35 -5.68 11.44 6.75
C GLY A 35 -5.40 10.12 7.49
N GLY A 36 -4.26 9.48 7.25
CA GLY A 36 -3.83 8.23 7.89
C GLY A 36 -4.32 6.95 7.18
N GLY A 37 -4.98 7.08 6.02
CA GLY A 37 -5.50 5.94 5.27
C GLY A 37 -4.48 5.39 4.26
N ILE A 38 -4.46 4.06 4.11
CA ILE A 38 -3.75 3.37 3.04
C ILE A 38 -4.71 2.39 2.38
N VAL A 39 -4.89 2.53 1.08
CA VAL A 39 -5.68 1.62 0.23
C VAL A 39 -4.71 0.75 -0.56
N ALA A 40 -4.91 -0.57 -0.55
CA ALA A 40 -4.11 -1.54 -1.29
C ALA A 40 -4.99 -2.41 -2.19
N ILE A 41 -4.61 -2.54 -3.45
CA ILE A 41 -5.28 -3.43 -4.41
C ILE A 41 -4.59 -4.80 -4.36
N VAL A 42 -5.36 -5.85 -4.14
CA VAL A 42 -4.90 -7.25 -4.20
C VAL A 42 -5.44 -7.87 -5.49
N PRO A 43 -4.61 -8.03 -6.54
CA PRO A 43 -5.06 -8.55 -7.83
C PRO A 43 -5.77 -9.91 -7.70
N GLY A 44 -6.96 -10.04 -8.29
CA GLY A 44 -7.73 -11.29 -8.24
C GLY A 44 -8.47 -11.58 -6.92
N VAL A 45 -8.27 -10.75 -5.88
CA VAL A 45 -8.90 -10.95 -4.56
C VAL A 45 -9.82 -9.80 -4.19
N GLY A 46 -9.34 -8.55 -4.24
CA GLY A 46 -10.11 -7.39 -3.81
C GLY A 46 -9.25 -6.21 -3.38
N THR A 47 -9.76 -5.38 -2.47
CA THR A 47 -9.08 -4.20 -1.93
C THR A 47 -9.08 -4.28 -0.40
N VAL A 48 -7.96 -3.90 0.21
CA VAL A 48 -7.85 -3.74 1.66
C VAL A 48 -7.55 -2.28 1.99
N VAL A 49 -8.14 -1.81 3.09
CA VAL A 49 -7.89 -0.48 3.62
C VAL A 49 -7.46 -0.61 5.07
N VAL A 50 -6.37 0.08 5.41
CA VAL A 50 -5.90 0.24 6.78
C VAL A 50 -5.90 1.73 7.11
N TRP A 51 -6.09 2.04 8.39
CA TRP A 51 -6.13 3.41 8.85
C TRP A 51 -5.49 3.53 10.23
N GLY A 52 -4.69 4.58 10.41
CA GLY A 52 -4.13 4.99 11.69
C GLY A 52 -3.70 6.45 11.64
N PRO A 53 -4.01 7.28 12.65
CA PRO A 53 -3.82 8.73 12.59
C PRO A 53 -2.36 9.18 12.72
N GLU A 54 -1.49 8.36 13.33
CA GLU A 54 -0.06 8.67 13.47
C GLU A 54 0.66 8.50 12.14
N LEU A 55 1.40 9.54 11.71
CA LEU A 55 2.13 9.56 10.46
C LEU A 55 3.65 9.55 10.68
N ASP A 56 4.37 8.90 9.77
CA ASP A 56 5.82 9.02 9.67
C ASP A 56 6.25 10.36 9.05
N ALA A 57 7.56 10.59 8.96
CA ALA A 57 8.12 11.80 8.36
C ALA A 57 7.78 11.97 6.85
N LYS A 58 7.32 10.92 6.18
CA LYS A 58 6.90 10.92 4.77
C LYS A 58 5.38 11.07 4.62
N GLY A 59 4.64 11.25 5.73
CA GLY A 59 3.19 11.45 5.74
C GLY A 59 2.37 10.17 5.60
N ASN A 60 2.95 9.00 5.82
CA ASN A 60 2.27 7.71 5.75
C ASN A 60 1.91 7.19 7.14
N SER A 61 0.77 6.50 7.27
CA SER A 61 0.35 5.93 8.55
C SER A 61 1.34 4.90 9.06
N VAL A 62 1.88 5.09 10.27
CA VAL A 62 2.88 4.20 10.87
C VAL A 62 2.26 2.82 11.12
N LEU A 63 1.19 2.78 11.92
CA LEU A 63 0.50 1.54 12.26
C LEU A 63 -0.24 0.95 11.05
N GLY A 64 -0.78 1.79 10.17
CA GLY A 64 -1.43 1.34 8.94
C GLY A 64 -0.46 0.58 8.04
N ALA A 65 0.71 1.15 7.76
CA ALA A 65 1.71 0.50 6.92
C ALA A 65 2.19 -0.83 7.52
N PHE A 66 2.45 -0.85 8.83
CA PHE A 66 2.82 -2.08 9.55
C PHE A 66 1.74 -3.16 9.45
N ALA A 67 0.47 -2.80 9.69
CA ALA A 67 -0.64 -3.74 9.63
C ALA A 67 -0.83 -4.32 8.23
N LEU A 68 -0.71 -3.48 7.18
CA LEU A 68 -0.83 -3.91 5.79
C LEU A 68 0.30 -4.86 5.40
N GLU A 69 1.56 -4.52 5.70
CA GLU A 69 2.70 -5.39 5.46
C GLU A 69 2.53 -6.74 6.18
N ARG A 70 2.09 -6.71 7.44
CA ARG A 70 1.89 -7.93 8.21
C ARG A 70 0.77 -8.80 7.65
N LEU A 71 -0.33 -8.19 7.23
CA LEU A 71 -1.43 -8.90 6.59
C LEU A 71 -0.97 -9.60 5.32
N VAL A 72 -0.26 -8.88 4.45
CA VAL A 72 0.25 -9.41 3.18
C VAL A 72 1.20 -10.60 3.41
N GLN A 73 2.09 -10.51 4.40
CA GLN A 73 2.97 -11.62 4.79
C GLN A 73 2.21 -12.84 5.28
N LEU A 74 1.11 -12.65 6.02
CA LEU A 74 0.29 -13.75 6.54
C LEU A 74 -0.56 -14.42 5.47
N THR A 75 -0.93 -13.68 4.41
CA THR A 75 -1.83 -14.16 3.36
C THR A 75 -1.10 -14.62 2.10
N GLY A 76 0.18 -14.28 1.92
CA GLY A 76 0.91 -14.53 0.67
C GLY A 76 0.40 -13.65 -0.49
N TRP A 77 -0.16 -12.47 -0.21
CA TRP A 77 -0.75 -11.65 -1.28
C TRP A 77 0.27 -10.89 -2.14
N SER A 78 1.53 -10.80 -1.70
CA SER A 78 2.59 -10.17 -2.47
C SER A 78 3.69 -11.16 -2.79
N HIS A 79 3.83 -11.47 -4.09
CA HIS A 79 4.80 -12.41 -4.64
C HIS A 79 4.65 -13.85 -4.11
N ASP A 80 4.15 -14.69 -5.01
CA ASP A 80 3.72 -16.10 -4.92
C ASP A 80 2.42 -16.38 -4.14
#